data_AF-A0A956C6N1-F1
#
_entry.id   AF-A0A956C6N1-F1
#
_cell.length_a   1.000
_cell.length_b   1.000
_cell.length_c   1.000
_cell.angle_alpha   90.00
_cell.angle_beta   90.00
_cell.angle_gamma   90.00
#
_symmetry.space_group_name_H-M   'P 1'
#
loop_
_entity.id
_entity.type
_entity.pdbx_description
1 polymer ?
#
loop_
_entity_poly.entity_id
_entity_poly.type
_entity_poly.pdbx_seq_one_letter_code
_entity_poly.pdbx_strand_id
1 'polypeptide(L)'
;MYNELVVSRPVSRVSDGLSLRKLGVPVRGGARLATFVVAAAVASCGRPGSRAAPEPNASTTNTPAFDPSELIPEVIADVGRARGLRLRQKVPVAFLDERAFAEALAQSDGEYKRSDQVLGFYDYARKRICVRRALPPWAERGSVRVVLAHELTHALQDQHGFLGGDPDMEVDERLASRALHEGDAMLIMEAVSGQAHGASVGAVAENLLTQAPLTPQLLIARGFASPSLLESDREAQLRATFPYQDGARFVATLVRSGGYALVDRAMRSPPRSSADILDPERYIAGLGRLRIGSIAPPSDAGSQRTLGALGLLGVLDGCLPAMHARAAVRGWIGDLEWRASKPSTDWVLATAWEDETSAAAFGSAAAKCERTRDIHVSRRGSSVALWSGATSTDTAERALTATQRARPAPAPPLGDVHLEPPPPEMFEMPLEAGGRLLDPTRWVSEYLGVTIAVPEGYAAKPRVAPNIAIEISRSKPLPRLGRIVVLGADAPLAIKDVTEKLRDPIRVRFPNPTERQLPHLDAKFGRLPTTEWRSRSSGVEIAFKGAFAFLCDARVALVVLSASATRDAGAAAELDAWTGSLARLPGDPRVCTDLPARRSSARR
;
A
#
# COMPACT_ATOMS: atom_id res chain seq x y z
N MET A 1 -24.97 19.91 -20.54
CA MET A 1 -26.32 19.44 -20.90
C MET A 1 -26.35 17.95 -20.59
N TYR A 2 -26.67 17.58 -19.35
CA TYR A 2 -28.00 17.22 -18.81
C TYR A 2 -28.50 15.84 -19.28
N ASN A 3 -28.58 14.93 -18.28
CA ASN A 3 -29.52 13.81 -18.07
C ASN A 3 -29.59 12.70 -19.16
N GLU A 4 -29.87 11.43 -18.86
CA GLU A 4 -30.86 10.89 -17.93
C GLU A 4 -30.70 9.36 -17.83
N LEU A 5 -31.00 8.73 -16.68
CA LEU A 5 -31.76 7.46 -16.62
C LEU A 5 -32.19 7.12 -15.18
N VAL A 6 -33.44 7.50 -14.92
CA VAL A 6 -34.55 6.75 -14.28
C VAL A 6 -34.43 6.32 -12.81
N VAL A 7 -35.19 7.10 -12.02
CA VAL A 7 -35.76 6.82 -10.71
C VAL A 7 -36.90 5.81 -10.84
N SER A 8 -36.96 4.81 -9.94
CA SER A 8 -38.20 4.15 -9.56
C SER A 8 -38.38 4.22 -8.04
N ARG A 9 -39.50 4.81 -7.62
CA ARG A 9 -39.93 5.07 -6.23
C ARG A 9 -40.84 3.94 -5.71
N PRO A 10 -41.08 3.85 -4.38
CA PRO A 10 -41.48 2.64 -3.67
C PRO A 10 -43.01 2.45 -3.56
N VAL A 11 -43.45 1.22 -3.32
CA VAL A 11 -44.82 0.90 -2.92
C VAL A 11 -44.82 0.30 -1.49
N SER A 12 -45.83 0.75 -0.74
CA SER A 12 -46.08 0.63 0.69
C SER A 12 -46.65 -0.71 1.18
N ARG A 13 -46.41 -0.98 2.47
CA ARG A 13 -47.03 -1.91 3.45
C ARG A 13 -48.38 -2.55 3.09
N VAL A 14 -48.55 -3.85 3.39
CA VAL A 14 -49.72 -4.46 4.07
C VAL A 14 -49.27 -5.67 4.91
N SER A 15 -50.00 -5.92 5.99
CA SER A 15 -49.83 -6.84 7.12
C SER A 15 -50.44 -8.24 6.96
N ASP A 16 -50.17 -9.09 7.98
CA ASP A 16 -50.97 -10.22 8.51
C ASP A 16 -50.85 -11.65 7.94
N GLY A 17 -50.16 -12.50 8.74
CA GLY A 17 -50.69 -13.72 9.39
C GLY A 17 -51.23 -14.90 8.56
N LEU A 18 -50.55 -16.07 8.65
CA LEU A 18 -51.19 -17.38 8.92
C LEU A 18 -50.19 -18.52 9.14
N SER A 19 -50.70 -19.57 9.79
CA SER A 19 -50.05 -20.57 10.63
C SER A 19 -49.76 -21.92 9.95
N LEU A 20 -48.58 -22.47 10.28
CA LEU A 20 -48.15 -23.86 10.56
C LEU A 20 -48.72 -25.11 9.85
N ARG A 21 -47.75 -26.05 9.68
CA ARG A 21 -47.78 -27.53 9.52
C ARG A 21 -47.75 -28.00 8.05
N LYS A 22 -46.92 -28.96 7.63
CA LYS A 22 -46.00 -29.93 8.26
C LYS A 22 -45.16 -30.52 7.11
N LEU A 23 -43.85 -30.75 7.29
CA LEU A 23 -43.10 -32.00 6.98
C LEU A 23 -41.57 -31.74 6.91
N GLY A 24 -40.81 -32.46 7.75
CA GLY A 24 -39.43 -32.89 7.46
C GLY A 24 -38.25 -31.97 7.80
N VAL A 25 -37.69 -32.13 8.99
CA VAL A 25 -36.37 -31.63 9.50
C VAL A 25 -35.24 -32.60 9.03
N PRO A 26 -33.89 -32.32 9.04
CA PRO A 26 -33.11 -31.12 9.43
C PRO A 26 -32.00 -30.60 8.46
N VAL A 27 -31.86 -29.26 8.45
CA VAL A 27 -30.67 -28.37 8.62
C VAL A 27 -29.23 -28.85 8.32
N ARG A 28 -28.54 -28.08 7.45
CA ARG A 28 -27.20 -27.42 7.60
C ARG A 28 -26.97 -26.61 6.31
N GLY A 29 -26.61 -25.33 6.24
CA GLY A 29 -26.07 -24.33 7.15
C GLY A 29 -25.31 -23.34 6.25
N GLY A 30 -25.98 -22.30 5.74
CA GLY A 30 -25.43 -21.33 4.79
C GLY A 30 -25.11 -19.99 5.46
N ALA A 31 -23.84 -19.61 5.38
CA ALA A 31 -23.22 -18.51 6.10
C ALA A 31 -23.86 -17.13 5.84
N ARG A 32 -24.10 -16.37 6.91
CA ARG A 32 -24.17 -14.91 6.86
C ARG A 32 -22.82 -14.35 7.30
N LEU A 33 -22.21 -13.59 6.40
CA LEU A 33 -21.00 -12.80 6.60
C LEU A 33 -21.22 -11.84 7.78
N ALA A 34 -20.37 -11.93 8.79
CA ALA A 34 -20.32 -10.96 9.89
C ALA A 34 -18.94 -10.29 9.89
N THR A 35 -18.94 -9.03 9.48
CA THR A 35 -17.91 -8.02 9.68
C THR A 35 -17.53 -7.94 11.16
N PHE A 36 -16.24 -7.88 11.49
CA PHE A 36 -15.79 -7.62 12.87
C PHE A 36 -14.73 -6.52 12.94
N VAL A 37 -15.12 -5.48 13.67
CA VAL A 37 -14.34 -4.41 14.28
C VAL A 37 -13.49 -4.99 15.43
N VAL A 38 -12.24 -4.55 15.57
CA VAL A 38 -11.37 -4.88 16.71
C VAL A 38 -11.76 -3.99 17.89
N ALA A 39 -12.45 -4.56 18.88
CA ALA A 39 -12.67 -3.92 20.18
C ALA A 39 -11.61 -4.42 21.18
N ALA A 40 -11.00 -3.50 21.93
CA ALA A 40 -10.07 -3.79 23.00
C ALA A 40 -10.77 -4.63 24.10
N ALA A 41 -10.23 -5.81 24.38
CA ALA A 41 -10.74 -6.69 25.43
C ALA A 41 -9.92 -6.53 26.72
N VAL A 42 -10.59 -6.06 27.78
CA VAL A 42 -10.12 -6.12 29.16
C VAL A 42 -10.34 -7.55 29.66
N ALA A 43 -9.26 -8.22 30.05
CA ALA A 43 -9.33 -9.54 30.68
C ALA A 43 -9.64 -9.41 32.18
N SER A 44 -10.62 -10.15 32.67
CA SER A 44 -10.83 -10.42 34.10
C SER A 44 -10.91 -11.92 34.32
N CYS A 45 -10.04 -12.44 35.18
CA CYS A 45 -9.99 -13.84 35.59
C CYS A 45 -10.90 -14.09 36.81
N GLY A 46 -11.62 -15.22 36.79
CA GLY A 46 -11.96 -16.01 37.98
C GLY A 46 -13.28 -15.69 38.71
N ARG A 47 -14.20 -16.65 38.72
CA ARG A 47 -15.17 -16.90 39.79
C ARG A 47 -15.07 -18.39 40.17
N PRO A 48 -15.25 -18.75 41.45
CA PRO A 48 -16.60 -19.17 41.84
C PRO A 48 -17.02 -18.69 43.24
N GLY A 49 -18.31 -18.42 43.42
CA GLY A 49 -18.90 -18.11 44.71
C GLY A 49 -20.21 -17.33 44.57
N SER A 50 -21.33 -18.03 44.73
CA SER A 50 -22.68 -17.49 44.71
C SER A 50 -22.95 -16.58 45.92
N ARG A 51 -23.40 -15.34 45.69
CA ARG A 51 -24.32 -14.61 46.58
C ARG A 51 -24.93 -13.40 45.85
N ALA A 52 -26.16 -13.08 46.25
CA ALA A 52 -27.15 -12.23 45.59
C ALA A 52 -26.66 -10.83 45.18
N ALA A 53 -27.23 -10.32 44.09
CA ALA A 53 -26.95 -9.00 43.53
C ALA A 53 -27.55 -7.86 44.38
N PRO A 54 -26.77 -6.80 44.70
CA PRO A 54 -27.31 -5.48 44.98
C PRO A 54 -27.40 -4.66 43.68
N GLU A 55 -28.40 -3.79 43.60
CA GLU A 55 -28.73 -2.94 42.44
C GLU A 55 -27.55 -2.08 41.94
N PRO A 56 -27.45 -1.82 40.63
CA PRO A 56 -26.36 -1.01 40.08
C PRO A 56 -26.60 0.48 40.37
N ASN A 57 -25.78 1.05 41.26
CA ASN A 57 -25.57 2.50 41.33
C ASN A 57 -24.99 2.98 39.98
N ALA A 58 -25.70 3.90 39.36
CA ALA A 58 -25.27 4.61 38.16
C ALA A 58 -24.01 5.44 38.47
N SER A 59 -22.85 4.88 38.15
CA SER A 59 -21.61 5.66 37.97
C SER A 59 -21.54 6.08 36.51
N THR A 60 -22.08 7.25 36.21
CA THR A 60 -21.85 7.96 34.95
C THR A 60 -20.42 8.49 34.97
N THR A 61 -19.48 7.72 34.43
CA THR A 61 -18.18 8.26 34.04
C THR A 61 -18.40 9.23 32.86
N ASN A 62 -18.63 10.50 33.18
CA ASN A 62 -18.58 11.62 32.24
C ASN A 62 -17.17 11.70 31.64
N THR A 63 -16.92 10.93 30.60
CA THR A 63 -15.82 11.23 29.67
C THR A 63 -16.33 12.38 28.80
N PRO A 64 -15.66 13.54 28.74
CA PRO A 64 -16.06 14.63 27.85
C PRO A 64 -16.28 14.11 26.44
N ALA A 65 -17.32 14.61 25.75
CA ALA A 65 -17.50 14.34 24.34
C ALA A 65 -16.25 14.80 23.58
N PHE A 66 -15.72 13.95 22.71
CA PHE A 66 -14.54 14.28 21.90
C PHE A 66 -14.82 15.50 21.02
N ASP A 67 -14.15 16.61 21.28
CA ASP A 67 -14.16 17.81 20.42
C ASP A 67 -12.91 17.81 19.52
N PRO A 68 -13.04 17.48 18.23
CA PRO A 68 -11.91 17.43 17.32
C PRO A 68 -11.28 18.81 17.04
N SER A 69 -11.95 19.92 17.40
CA SER A 69 -11.40 21.26 17.21
C SER A 69 -10.18 21.55 18.10
N GLU A 70 -10.09 20.88 19.25
CA GLU A 70 -8.96 20.99 20.17
C GLU A 70 -7.64 20.48 19.56
N LEU A 71 -7.71 19.58 18.57
CA LEU A 71 -6.54 19.02 17.90
C LEU A 71 -5.89 20.00 16.92
N ILE A 72 -6.64 20.98 16.40
CA ILE A 72 -6.22 21.78 15.24
C ILE A 72 -4.90 22.53 15.49
N PRO A 73 -4.71 23.28 16.60
CA PRO A 73 -3.48 24.05 16.80
C PRO A 73 -2.24 23.17 16.86
N GLU A 74 -2.34 22.00 17.51
CA GLU A 74 -1.26 21.03 17.62
C GLU A 74 -0.91 20.42 16.26
N VAL A 75 -1.92 19.96 15.50
CA VAL A 75 -1.70 19.34 14.18
C VAL A 75 -1.12 20.34 13.19
N ILE A 76 -1.55 21.62 13.19
CA ILE A 76 -0.93 22.66 12.37
C ILE A 76 0.57 22.79 12.68
N ALA A 77 0.92 22.79 13.96
CA ALA A 77 2.31 22.91 14.39
C ALA A 77 3.14 21.67 13.99
N ASP A 78 2.58 20.47 14.14
CA ASP A 78 3.22 19.21 13.72
C ASP A 78 3.45 19.16 12.21
N VAL A 79 2.42 19.44 11.42
CA VAL A 79 2.49 19.48 9.95
C VAL A 79 3.56 20.47 9.50
N GLY A 80 3.58 21.67 10.09
CA GLY A 80 4.58 22.68 9.74
C GLY A 80 6.01 22.25 10.08
N ARG A 81 6.20 21.63 11.25
CA ARG A 81 7.50 21.05 11.64
C ARG A 81 7.92 19.90 10.73
N ALA A 82 6.99 18.99 10.41
CA ALA A 82 7.26 17.81 9.60
C ALA A 82 7.62 18.19 8.15
N ARG A 83 6.96 19.19 7.57
CA ARG A 83 7.16 19.62 6.18
C ARG A 83 8.25 20.67 6.00
N GLY A 84 8.59 21.40 7.07
CA GLY A 84 9.51 22.54 7.02
C GLY A 84 8.88 23.79 6.38
N LEU A 85 7.54 23.85 6.31
CA LEU A 85 6.78 24.98 5.77
C LEU A 85 5.81 25.50 6.82
N ARG A 86 5.35 26.73 6.64
CA ARG A 86 4.36 27.37 7.51
C ARG A 86 3.18 27.87 6.69
N LEU A 87 1.99 27.79 7.27
CA LEU A 87 0.80 28.40 6.69
C LEU A 87 1.02 29.92 6.59
N ARG A 88 0.85 30.47 5.39
CA ARG A 88 0.87 31.91 5.12
C ARG A 88 -0.43 32.59 5.54
N GLN A 89 -1.53 31.84 5.55
CA GLN A 89 -2.86 32.31 5.95
C GLN A 89 -3.53 31.26 6.84
N LYS A 90 -4.40 31.71 7.76
CA LYS A 90 -5.21 30.79 8.58
C LYS A 90 -6.13 29.98 7.67
N VAL A 91 -6.23 28.68 7.94
CA VAL A 91 -7.10 27.75 7.20
C VAL A 91 -8.29 27.43 8.10
N PRO A 92 -9.52 27.85 7.74
CA PRO A 92 -10.71 27.47 8.48
C PRO A 92 -10.91 25.95 8.44
N VAL A 93 -11.25 25.35 9.57
CA VAL A 93 -11.63 23.94 9.66
C VAL A 93 -13.09 23.86 10.08
N ALA A 94 -13.92 23.22 9.26
CA ALA A 94 -15.34 23.07 9.49
C ALA A 94 -15.69 21.61 9.80
N PHE A 95 -16.25 21.36 10.98
CA PHE A 95 -16.83 20.07 11.35
C PHE A 95 -18.30 20.03 10.95
N LEU A 96 -18.61 19.31 9.88
CA LEU A 96 -19.91 19.29 9.22
C LEU A 96 -20.69 18.01 9.56
N ASP A 97 -22.01 18.10 9.70
CA ASP A 97 -22.86 16.90 9.70
C ASP A 97 -22.89 16.24 8.31
N GLU A 98 -23.46 15.03 8.19
CA GLU A 98 -23.46 14.26 6.93
C GLU A 98 -24.00 15.07 5.75
N ARG A 99 -25.11 15.77 5.95
CA ARG A 99 -25.78 16.50 4.87
C ARG A 99 -24.92 17.67 4.41
N ALA A 100 -24.46 18.50 5.35
CA ALA A 100 -23.61 19.64 5.03
C ALA A 100 -22.27 19.21 4.43
N PHE A 101 -21.71 18.08 4.89
CA PHE A 101 -20.49 17.50 4.34
C PHE A 101 -20.70 17.03 2.89
N ALA A 102 -21.79 16.33 2.60
CA ALA A 102 -22.12 15.88 1.26
C ALA A 102 -22.37 17.04 0.29
N GLU A 103 -23.09 18.07 0.73
CA GLU A 103 -23.32 19.28 -0.05
C GLU A 103 -22.00 20.02 -0.34
N ALA A 104 -21.13 20.17 0.67
CA ALA A 104 -19.83 20.81 0.50
C ALA A 104 -18.91 20.02 -0.45
N LEU A 105 -18.89 18.70 -0.34
CA LEU A 105 -18.06 17.84 -1.20
C LEU A 105 -18.53 17.86 -2.65
N ALA A 106 -19.84 17.78 -2.88
CA ALA A 106 -20.41 17.85 -4.23
C ALA A 106 -20.10 19.18 -4.94
N GLN A 107 -19.93 20.26 -4.18
CA GLN A 107 -19.57 21.60 -4.67
C GLN A 107 -18.06 21.88 -4.65
N SER A 108 -17.24 20.92 -4.23
CA SER A 108 -15.79 21.07 -4.19
C SER A 108 -15.19 20.79 -5.58
N ASP A 109 -14.08 21.44 -5.88
CA ASP A 109 -13.28 21.15 -7.08
C ASP A 109 -12.41 19.89 -6.89
N GLY A 110 -12.52 19.23 -5.74
CA GLY A 110 -11.79 18.00 -5.41
C GLY A 110 -12.28 16.79 -6.21
N GLU A 111 -11.50 15.71 -6.17
CA GLU A 111 -11.77 14.47 -6.88
C GLU A 111 -13.01 13.73 -6.34
N TYR A 112 -13.19 13.76 -5.02
CA TYR A 112 -14.29 13.09 -4.38
C TYR A 112 -15.59 13.81 -4.71
N LYS A 113 -16.53 13.08 -5.32
CA LYS A 113 -17.87 13.60 -5.62
C LYS A 113 -18.97 12.95 -4.80
N ARG A 114 -18.63 11.96 -3.97
CA ARG A 114 -19.58 11.29 -3.07
C ARG A 114 -19.08 11.33 -1.62
N SER A 115 -19.98 11.71 -0.71
CA SER A 115 -19.63 11.92 0.70
C SER A 115 -19.10 10.65 1.36
N ASP A 116 -19.61 9.49 0.96
CA ASP A 116 -19.25 8.20 1.57
C ASP A 116 -17.77 7.83 1.40
N GLN A 117 -17.04 8.50 0.50
CA GLN A 117 -15.66 8.18 0.09
C GLN A 117 -14.57 8.63 1.06
N VAL A 118 -14.80 9.66 1.89
CA VAL A 118 -13.73 10.28 2.71
C VAL A 118 -14.21 10.79 4.07
N LEU A 119 -13.27 10.93 5.01
CA LEU A 119 -13.50 11.53 6.32
C LEU A 119 -13.33 13.06 6.38
N GLY A 120 -12.54 13.60 5.46
CA GLY A 120 -12.30 15.01 5.31
C GLY A 120 -11.78 15.32 3.91
N PHE A 121 -11.77 16.61 3.57
CA PHE A 121 -11.17 17.10 2.34
C PHE A 121 -10.83 18.58 2.48
N TYR A 122 -9.83 19.03 1.75
CA TYR A 122 -9.53 20.43 1.53
C TYR A 122 -10.32 20.97 0.34
N ASP A 123 -11.17 21.97 0.60
CA ASP A 123 -11.92 22.69 -0.42
C ASP A 123 -11.02 23.77 -1.02
N TYR A 124 -10.40 23.46 -2.17
CA TYR A 124 -9.49 24.37 -2.89
C TYR A 124 -10.16 25.68 -3.32
N ALA A 125 -11.47 25.68 -3.61
CA ALA A 125 -12.20 26.87 -4.04
C ALA A 125 -12.44 27.82 -2.85
N ARG A 126 -12.84 27.25 -1.70
CA ARG A 126 -13.18 28.02 -0.49
C ARG A 126 -12.04 28.13 0.52
N LYS A 127 -10.88 27.54 0.20
CA LYS A 127 -9.64 27.54 1.01
C LYS A 127 -9.86 27.11 2.46
N ARG A 128 -10.66 26.06 2.67
CA ARG A 128 -11.03 25.53 4.00
C ARG A 128 -10.95 24.01 4.05
N ILE A 129 -10.74 23.47 5.24
CA ILE A 129 -10.81 22.02 5.48
C ILE A 129 -12.21 21.68 5.97
N CYS A 130 -12.82 20.66 5.38
CA CYS A 130 -14.10 20.10 5.80
C CYS A 130 -13.85 18.73 6.41
N VAL A 131 -14.33 18.48 7.63
CA VAL A 131 -14.22 17.19 8.33
C VAL A 131 -15.60 16.77 8.82
N ARG A 132 -15.87 15.48 8.83
CA ARG A 132 -17.11 14.94 9.40
C ARG A 132 -17.16 15.17 10.91
N ARG A 133 -18.24 15.76 11.41
CA ARG A 133 -18.50 15.94 12.85
C ARG A 133 -18.77 14.61 13.54
N ALA A 134 -19.56 13.75 12.91
CA ALA A 134 -19.83 12.40 13.38
C ALA A 134 -19.02 11.41 12.53
N LEU A 135 -18.23 10.57 13.20
CA LEU A 135 -17.45 9.54 12.51
C LEU A 135 -18.36 8.40 12.06
N PRO A 136 -18.23 7.95 10.80
CA PRO A 136 -18.96 6.77 10.33
C PRO A 136 -18.48 5.51 11.07
N PRO A 137 -19.30 4.43 11.11
CA PRO A 137 -18.98 3.22 11.89
C PRO A 137 -17.66 2.53 11.53
N TRP A 138 -17.12 2.80 10.33
CA TRP A 138 -15.86 2.25 9.84
C TRP A 138 -14.64 3.10 10.22
N ALA A 139 -14.83 4.27 10.83
CA ALA A 139 -13.77 5.21 11.19
C ALA A 139 -13.53 5.29 12.70
N GLU A 140 -12.26 5.49 13.07
CA GLU A 140 -11.83 5.60 14.46
C GLU A 140 -11.52 7.07 14.83
N ARG A 141 -11.62 7.41 16.12
CA ARG A 141 -11.28 8.77 16.59
C ARG A 141 -9.85 9.19 16.21
N GLY A 142 -8.91 8.26 16.23
CA GLY A 142 -7.52 8.50 15.80
C GLY A 142 -7.40 8.92 14.33
N SER A 143 -8.34 8.54 13.47
CA SER A 143 -8.35 8.88 12.05
C SER A 143 -8.50 10.40 11.83
N VAL A 144 -9.13 11.14 12.75
CA VAL A 144 -9.32 12.59 12.60
C VAL A 144 -7.98 13.34 12.60
N ARG A 145 -7.04 12.97 13.47
CA ARG A 145 -5.73 13.64 13.53
C ARG A 145 -4.95 13.47 12.23
N VAL A 146 -4.90 12.25 11.71
CA VAL A 146 -4.16 11.92 10.48
C VAL A 146 -4.83 12.52 9.24
N VAL A 147 -6.17 12.52 9.18
CA VAL A 147 -6.92 13.22 8.12
C VAL A 147 -6.65 14.73 8.19
N LEU A 148 -6.70 15.35 9.38
CA LEU A 148 -6.34 16.77 9.52
C LEU A 148 -4.91 17.05 9.07
N ALA A 149 -3.94 16.19 9.42
CA ALA A 149 -2.55 16.35 8.99
C ALA A 149 -2.40 16.28 7.46
N HIS A 150 -3.12 15.36 6.82
CA HIS A 150 -3.18 15.21 5.37
C HIS A 150 -3.78 16.46 4.71
N GLU A 151 -4.99 16.89 5.12
CA GLU A 151 -5.67 18.05 4.52
C GLU A 151 -4.96 19.38 4.79
N LEU A 152 -4.32 19.55 5.95
CA LEU A 152 -3.48 20.72 6.24
C LEU A 152 -2.24 20.77 5.34
N THR A 153 -1.75 19.62 4.88
CA THR A 153 -0.65 19.56 3.92
C THR A 153 -1.12 20.07 2.55
N HIS A 154 -2.33 19.73 2.10
CA HIS A 154 -2.91 20.34 0.90
C HIS A 154 -3.07 21.86 1.03
N ALA A 155 -3.50 22.35 2.19
CA ALA A 155 -3.58 23.78 2.43
C ALA A 155 -2.19 24.47 2.40
N LEU A 156 -1.13 23.79 2.87
CA LEU A 156 0.24 24.27 2.71
C LEU A 156 0.65 24.30 1.23
N GLN A 157 0.40 23.22 0.48
CA GLN A 157 0.71 23.15 -0.95
C GLN A 157 0.05 24.30 -1.72
N ASP A 158 -1.22 24.59 -1.42
CA ASP A 158 -1.97 25.71 -2.01
C ASP A 158 -1.31 27.06 -1.73
N GLN A 159 -1.06 27.35 -0.45
CA GLN A 159 -0.52 28.64 -0.03
C GLN A 159 0.91 28.90 -0.50
N HIS A 160 1.67 27.84 -0.80
CA HIS A 160 3.02 27.94 -1.36
C HIS A 160 3.06 27.89 -2.89
N GLY A 161 1.90 27.82 -3.56
CA GLY A 161 1.81 27.86 -5.02
C GLY A 161 2.28 26.57 -5.68
N PHE A 162 2.18 25.45 -4.97
CA PHE A 162 2.50 24.12 -5.51
C PHE A 162 1.34 23.51 -6.27
N LEU A 163 0.12 24.00 -6.03
CA LEU A 163 -1.05 23.58 -6.77
C LEU A 163 -1.11 24.33 -8.10
N GLY A 164 -1.04 23.56 -9.17
CA GLY A 164 -1.13 24.05 -10.53
C GLY A 164 -1.09 22.87 -11.50
N GLY A 165 -1.76 23.04 -12.63
CA GLY A 165 -1.80 22.04 -13.68
C GLY A 165 -2.34 22.68 -14.94
N ASP A 166 -1.75 22.33 -16.07
CA ASP A 166 -2.29 22.69 -17.37
C ASP A 166 -3.66 22.00 -17.53
N PRO A 167 -4.76 22.73 -17.79
CA PRO A 167 -6.07 22.11 -18.01
C PRO A 167 -6.04 21.08 -19.15
N ASP A 168 -5.09 21.21 -20.08
CA ASP A 168 -4.91 20.35 -21.25
C ASP A 168 -4.02 19.12 -20.96
N MET A 169 -3.65 18.87 -19.69
CA MET A 169 -2.91 17.66 -19.31
C MET A 169 -3.64 16.39 -19.76
N GLU A 170 -2.89 15.38 -20.18
CA GLU A 170 -3.46 14.05 -20.45
C GLU A 170 -3.88 13.36 -19.14
N VAL A 171 -4.72 12.33 -19.22
CA VAL A 171 -5.21 11.61 -18.03
C VAL A 171 -4.07 11.07 -17.15
N ASP A 172 -3.06 10.46 -17.75
CA ASP A 172 -1.90 9.89 -17.04
C ASP A 172 -1.00 10.98 -16.43
N GLU A 173 -0.90 12.14 -17.09
CA GLU A 173 -0.13 13.29 -16.58
C GLU A 173 -0.80 13.90 -15.35
N ARG A 174 -2.14 14.08 -15.38
CA ARG A 174 -2.89 14.50 -14.19
C ARG A 174 -2.74 13.52 -13.04
N LEU A 175 -2.77 12.22 -13.33
CA LEU A 175 -2.61 11.16 -12.34
C LEU A 175 -1.21 11.20 -11.70
N ALA A 176 -0.16 11.40 -12.49
CA ALA A 176 1.21 11.53 -12.02
C ALA A 176 1.40 12.77 -11.14
N SER A 177 0.93 13.92 -11.61
CA SER A 177 0.95 15.17 -10.83
C SER A 177 0.20 14.99 -9.51
N ARG A 178 -0.98 14.37 -9.52
CA ARG A 178 -1.72 14.07 -8.28
C ARG A 178 -0.92 13.17 -7.34
N ALA A 179 -0.28 12.12 -7.85
CA ALA A 179 0.51 11.23 -7.01
C ALA A 179 1.65 11.95 -6.27
N LEU A 180 2.27 12.97 -6.88
CA LEU A 180 3.22 13.82 -6.17
C LEU A 180 2.57 14.57 -4.99
N HIS A 181 1.41 15.21 -5.21
CA HIS A 181 0.70 15.98 -4.18
C HIS A 181 0.18 15.11 -3.03
N GLU A 182 -0.49 14.02 -3.37
CA GLU A 182 -1.01 13.03 -2.42
C GLU A 182 0.14 12.34 -1.69
N GLY A 183 1.24 12.05 -2.38
CA GLY A 183 2.44 11.47 -1.79
C GLY A 183 3.09 12.35 -0.72
N ASP A 184 3.14 13.66 -0.96
CA ASP A 184 3.64 14.65 0.02
C ASP A 184 2.70 14.73 1.23
N ALA A 185 1.38 14.79 1.01
CA ALA A 185 0.40 14.76 2.09
C ALA A 185 0.44 13.46 2.91
N MET A 186 0.65 12.32 2.25
CA MET A 186 0.81 11.01 2.89
C MET A 186 2.10 10.93 3.72
N LEU A 187 3.24 11.38 3.19
CA LEU A 187 4.49 11.37 3.93
C LEU A 187 4.40 12.27 5.17
N ILE A 188 3.79 13.46 5.05
CA ILE A 188 3.59 14.35 6.20
C ILE A 188 2.62 13.78 7.21
N MET A 189 1.51 13.21 6.78
CA MET A 189 0.60 12.50 7.68
C MET A 189 1.33 11.41 8.49
N GLU A 190 2.13 10.58 7.81
CA GLU A 190 2.92 9.53 8.48
C GLU A 190 4.00 10.12 9.39
N ALA A 191 4.61 11.25 9.01
CA ALA A 191 5.57 11.96 9.83
C ALA A 191 4.93 12.51 11.11
N VAL A 192 3.74 13.12 11.03
CA VAL A 192 2.99 13.60 12.20
C VAL A 192 2.60 12.43 13.11
N SER A 193 2.16 11.31 12.52
CA SER A 193 1.87 10.08 13.28
C SER A 193 3.13 9.53 13.96
N GLY A 194 4.26 9.49 13.25
CA GLY A 194 5.54 9.00 13.77
C GLY A 194 6.19 9.92 14.80
N GLN A 195 5.99 11.24 14.70
CA GLN A 195 6.51 12.24 15.63
C GLN A 195 5.99 12.03 17.05
N ALA A 196 4.71 11.66 17.20
CA ALA A 196 4.14 11.27 18.50
C ALA A 196 4.90 10.11 19.17
N HIS A 197 5.73 9.40 18.39
CA HIS A 197 6.53 8.25 18.81
C HIS A 197 8.05 8.48 18.67
N GLY A 198 8.48 9.71 18.37
CA GLY A 198 9.89 10.08 18.24
C GLY A 198 10.58 9.65 16.93
N ALA A 199 9.82 9.27 15.90
CA ALA A 199 10.38 8.93 14.60
C ALA A 199 10.79 10.19 13.82
N SER A 200 11.95 10.14 13.15
CA SER A 200 12.37 11.19 12.21
C SER A 200 11.61 11.07 10.89
N VAL A 201 11.55 12.17 10.12
CA VAL A 201 11.00 12.15 8.75
C VAL A 201 11.76 11.15 7.86
N GLY A 202 13.08 11.05 8.01
CA GLY A 202 13.89 10.08 7.27
C GLY A 202 13.51 8.63 7.59
N ALA A 203 13.28 8.30 8.86
CA ALA A 203 12.82 6.96 9.26
C ALA A 203 11.41 6.65 8.71
N VAL A 204 10.54 7.66 8.66
CA VAL A 204 9.20 7.51 8.05
C VAL A 204 9.30 7.30 6.54
N ALA A 205 10.17 8.04 5.84
CA ALA A 205 10.43 7.86 4.42
C ALA A 205 10.99 6.45 4.12
N GLU A 206 11.97 6.00 4.90
CA GLU A 206 12.51 4.64 4.80
C GLU A 206 11.45 3.57 5.04
N ASN A 207 10.57 3.77 6.02
CA ASN A 207 9.45 2.88 6.27
C ASN A 207 8.47 2.85 5.08
N LEU A 208 8.14 3.98 4.45
CA LEU A 208 7.27 4.01 3.27
C LEU A 208 7.85 3.23 2.07
N LEU A 209 9.18 3.21 1.93
CA LEU A 209 9.85 2.48 0.86
C LEU A 209 9.92 0.97 1.13
N THR A 210 10.10 0.56 2.38
CA THR A 210 10.34 -0.84 2.78
C THR A 210 9.08 -1.61 3.17
N GLN A 211 7.98 -0.92 3.53
CA GLN A 211 6.75 -1.59 3.93
C GLN A 211 5.94 -2.13 2.74
N ALA A 212 5.05 -3.07 3.06
CA ALA A 212 4.08 -3.57 2.10
C ALA A 212 3.24 -2.42 1.52
N PRO A 213 2.85 -2.52 0.23
CA PRO A 213 1.92 -1.59 -0.41
C PRO A 213 0.68 -1.26 0.44
N LEU A 214 0.25 0.00 0.43
CA LEU A 214 -1.06 0.38 0.96
C LEU A 214 -2.14 -0.36 0.15
N THR A 215 -2.94 -1.17 0.82
CA THR A 215 -4.04 -1.88 0.16
C THR A 215 -5.31 -1.03 0.19
N PRO A 216 -6.30 -1.29 -0.70
CA PRO A 216 -7.61 -0.65 -0.62
C PRO A 216 -8.25 -0.72 0.78
N GLN A 217 -8.08 -1.86 1.48
CA GLN A 217 -8.58 -2.01 2.86
C GLN A 217 -7.89 -1.08 3.85
N LEU A 218 -6.59 -0.82 3.69
CA LEU A 218 -5.86 0.11 4.54
C LEU A 218 -6.26 1.56 4.27
N LEU A 219 -6.52 1.94 3.01
CA LEU A 219 -7.06 3.27 2.69
C LEU A 219 -8.43 3.49 3.34
N ILE A 220 -9.30 2.47 3.30
CA ILE A 220 -10.60 2.51 3.98
C ILE A 220 -10.44 2.66 5.49
N ALA A 221 -9.60 1.84 6.11
CA ALA A 221 -9.37 1.89 7.56
C ALA A 221 -8.80 3.25 8.01
N ARG A 222 -8.06 3.94 7.14
CA ARG A 222 -7.50 5.27 7.40
C ARG A 222 -8.43 6.42 7.00
N GLY A 223 -9.54 6.13 6.34
CA GLY A 223 -10.57 7.09 5.95
C GLY A 223 -10.31 7.89 4.69
N PHE A 224 -9.44 7.37 3.83
CA PHE A 224 -9.16 7.90 2.48
C PHE A 224 -9.99 7.23 1.37
N ALA A 225 -10.76 6.20 1.72
CA ALA A 225 -11.67 5.51 0.81
C ALA A 225 -12.88 4.95 1.56
N SER A 226 -13.96 4.66 0.82
CA SER A 226 -15.12 3.93 1.34
C SER A 226 -15.04 2.43 1.03
N PRO A 227 -15.84 1.59 1.72
CA PRO A 227 -16.00 0.19 1.35
C PRO A 227 -16.38 -0.08 -0.11
N SER A 228 -17.02 0.86 -0.81
CA SER A 228 -17.39 0.68 -2.22
C SER A 228 -16.18 0.59 -3.16
N LEU A 229 -14.99 1.03 -2.70
CA LEU A 229 -13.75 0.79 -3.44
C LEU A 229 -13.49 -0.71 -3.63
N LEU A 230 -13.83 -1.55 -2.65
CA LEU A 230 -13.65 -3.00 -2.74
C LEU A 230 -14.63 -3.66 -3.72
N GLU A 231 -15.74 -2.99 -4.02
CA GLU A 231 -16.74 -3.42 -4.99
C GLU A 231 -16.41 -2.97 -6.41
N SER A 232 -15.44 -2.05 -6.56
CA SER A 232 -15.00 -1.53 -7.85
C SER A 232 -14.09 -2.53 -8.55
N ASP A 233 -13.99 -2.43 -9.88
CA ASP A 233 -13.04 -3.22 -10.64
C ASP A 233 -11.58 -2.92 -10.23
N ARG A 234 -10.67 -3.81 -10.64
CA ARG A 234 -9.28 -3.70 -10.24
C ARG A 234 -8.59 -2.44 -10.78
N GLU A 235 -8.93 -2.01 -11.99
CA GLU A 235 -8.36 -0.81 -12.59
C GLU A 235 -8.71 0.43 -11.76
N ALA A 236 -9.97 0.53 -11.31
CA ALA A 236 -10.44 1.56 -10.40
C ALA A 236 -9.73 1.48 -9.04
N GLN A 237 -9.54 0.28 -8.47
CA GLN A 237 -8.78 0.10 -7.23
C GLN A 237 -7.32 0.54 -7.35
N LEU A 238 -6.65 0.19 -8.46
CA LEU A 238 -5.29 0.61 -8.75
C LEU A 238 -5.19 2.12 -8.89
N ARG A 239 -6.08 2.74 -9.68
CA ARG A 239 -6.14 4.21 -9.84
C ARG A 239 -6.38 4.95 -8.55
N ALA A 240 -7.29 4.47 -7.70
CA ALA A 240 -7.59 5.10 -6.42
C ALA A 240 -6.42 4.98 -5.43
N THR A 241 -5.67 3.87 -5.48
CA THR A 241 -4.59 3.61 -4.53
C THR A 241 -3.27 4.25 -4.93
N PHE A 242 -3.04 4.39 -6.24
CA PHE A 242 -1.77 4.85 -6.81
C PHE A 242 -1.28 6.20 -6.26
N PRO A 243 -2.10 7.28 -6.19
CA PRO A 243 -1.63 8.56 -5.69
C PRO A 243 -1.14 8.51 -4.24
N TYR A 244 -1.80 7.72 -3.40
CA TYR A 244 -1.45 7.57 -1.99
C TYR A 244 -0.24 6.67 -1.78
N GLN A 245 -0.18 5.55 -2.50
CA GLN A 245 0.85 4.54 -2.29
C GLN A 245 2.13 4.85 -3.04
N ASP A 246 2.04 4.92 -4.37
CA ASP A 246 3.18 5.06 -5.25
C ASP A 246 3.67 6.51 -5.24
N GLY A 247 2.75 7.46 -5.06
CA GLY A 247 3.08 8.85 -4.75
C GLY A 247 3.89 9.01 -3.46
N ALA A 248 3.48 8.39 -2.35
CA ALA A 248 4.22 8.47 -1.09
C ALA A 248 5.61 7.85 -1.19
N ARG A 249 5.75 6.76 -1.95
CA ARG A 249 7.06 6.16 -2.27
C ARG A 249 7.92 7.11 -3.09
N PHE A 250 7.37 7.72 -4.14
CA PHE A 250 8.09 8.70 -4.96
C PHE A 250 8.61 9.88 -4.11
N VAL A 251 7.75 10.47 -3.26
CA VAL A 251 8.16 11.58 -2.38
C VAL A 251 9.16 11.12 -1.32
N ALA A 252 9.01 9.92 -0.76
CA ALA A 252 9.99 9.35 0.16
C ALA A 252 11.38 9.18 -0.49
N THR A 253 11.43 8.75 -1.76
CA THR A 253 12.67 8.65 -2.54
C THR A 253 13.35 10.02 -2.70
N LEU A 254 12.58 11.08 -3.01
CA LEU A 254 13.10 12.44 -3.11
C LEU A 254 13.58 12.97 -1.74
N VAL A 255 12.81 12.76 -0.68
CA VAL A 255 13.19 13.21 0.67
C VAL A 255 14.48 12.54 1.14
N ARG A 256 14.66 11.24 0.85
CA ARG A 256 15.92 10.56 1.15
C ARG A 256 17.10 11.13 0.38
N SER A 257 16.91 11.40 -0.92
CA SER A 257 18.02 11.81 -1.79
C SER A 257 18.45 13.26 -1.63
N GLY A 258 17.58 14.14 -1.12
CA GLY A 258 17.92 15.56 -0.97
C GLY A 258 16.91 16.38 -0.18
N GLY A 259 16.12 15.73 0.68
CA GLY A 259 15.12 16.38 1.52
C GLY A 259 13.97 17.01 0.73
N TYR A 260 13.18 17.82 1.43
CA TYR A 260 12.04 18.51 0.83
C TYR A 260 12.43 19.53 -0.24
N ALA A 261 13.70 19.94 -0.34
CA ALA A 261 14.15 20.79 -1.44
C ALA A 261 13.96 20.10 -2.81
N LEU A 262 14.13 18.77 -2.89
CA LEU A 262 13.82 18.01 -4.10
C LEU A 262 12.31 17.92 -4.34
N VAL A 263 11.51 17.72 -3.28
CA VAL A 263 10.05 17.70 -3.38
C VAL A 263 9.51 19.03 -3.87
N ASP A 264 9.98 20.15 -3.33
CA ASP A 264 9.57 21.50 -3.75
C ASP A 264 9.94 21.79 -5.21
N ARG A 265 11.10 21.29 -5.69
CA ARG A 265 11.46 21.36 -7.11
C ARG A 265 10.55 20.49 -7.95
N ALA A 266 10.21 19.29 -7.49
CA ALA A 266 9.27 18.42 -8.18
C ALA A 266 7.86 19.03 -8.26
N MET A 267 7.39 19.72 -7.22
CA MET A 267 6.11 20.45 -7.26
C MET A 267 6.10 21.54 -8.35
N ARG A 268 7.25 22.20 -8.59
CA ARG A 268 7.39 23.21 -9.66
C ARG A 268 7.58 22.61 -11.06
N SER A 269 8.06 21.38 -11.13
CA SER A 269 8.31 20.64 -12.38
C SER A 269 7.70 19.23 -12.27
N PRO A 270 6.36 19.08 -12.19
CA PRO A 270 5.73 17.84 -11.77
C PRO A 270 6.03 16.66 -12.71
N PRO A 271 5.98 15.42 -12.19
CA PRO A 271 6.06 14.21 -13.00
C PRO A 271 4.91 14.19 -14.00
N ARG A 272 5.19 13.61 -15.17
CA ARG A 272 4.40 13.77 -16.39
C ARG A 272 3.76 12.48 -16.88
N SER A 273 4.00 11.37 -16.18
CA SER A 273 3.44 10.06 -16.45
C SER A 273 3.44 9.20 -15.20
N SER A 274 2.58 8.19 -15.14
CA SER A 274 2.63 7.22 -14.03
C SER A 274 3.96 6.45 -13.99
N ALA A 275 4.69 6.35 -15.12
CA ALA A 275 6.03 5.78 -15.16
C ALA A 275 7.05 6.60 -14.34
N ASP A 276 6.94 7.93 -14.33
CA ASP A 276 7.82 8.81 -13.55
C ASP A 276 7.65 8.60 -12.04
N ILE A 277 6.45 8.24 -11.60
CA ILE A 277 6.13 7.93 -10.20
C ILE A 277 6.58 6.50 -9.84
N LEU A 278 6.37 5.54 -10.74
CA LEU A 278 6.75 4.14 -10.54
C LEU A 278 8.26 3.91 -10.63
N ASP A 279 8.97 4.73 -11.39
CA ASP A 279 10.42 4.69 -11.62
C ASP A 279 11.01 6.11 -11.45
N PRO A 280 11.27 6.55 -10.20
CA PRO A 280 11.73 7.92 -9.92
C PRO A 280 13.05 8.30 -10.61
N GLU A 281 13.91 7.33 -10.91
CA GLU A 281 15.15 7.48 -11.69
C GLU A 281 14.85 8.07 -13.07
N ARG A 282 13.77 7.59 -13.71
CA ARG A 282 13.31 8.07 -15.02
C ARG A 282 12.95 9.55 -14.97
N TYR A 283 12.20 9.96 -13.95
CA TYR A 283 11.83 11.35 -13.73
C TYR A 283 13.05 12.23 -13.56
N ILE A 284 14.01 11.82 -12.73
CA ILE A 284 15.21 12.59 -12.44
C ILE A 284 16.13 12.72 -13.64
N ALA A 285 16.30 11.65 -14.41
CA ALA A 285 17.01 11.68 -15.68
C ALA A 285 16.30 12.53 -16.75
N GLY A 286 15.07 12.97 -16.48
CA GLY A 286 14.27 13.79 -17.39
C GLY A 286 13.77 13.02 -18.61
N LEU A 287 13.72 11.69 -18.55
CA LEU A 287 13.41 10.87 -19.71
C LEU A 287 12.03 11.24 -20.27
N GLY A 288 12.01 11.63 -21.54
CA GLY A 288 10.80 12.09 -22.22
C GLY A 288 9.79 10.96 -22.44
N ARG A 289 8.51 11.32 -22.52
CA ARG A 289 7.45 10.43 -23.02
C ARG A 289 7.37 10.51 -24.55
N LEU A 290 7.17 9.37 -25.19
CA LEU A 290 6.74 9.26 -26.57
C LEU A 290 5.22 9.45 -26.64
N ARG A 291 4.76 10.43 -27.42
CA ARG A 291 3.34 10.58 -27.77
C ARG A 291 3.07 9.80 -29.05
N ILE A 292 2.32 8.71 -28.94
CA ILE A 292 1.80 7.98 -30.12
C ILE A 292 0.63 8.80 -30.67
N GLY A 293 0.71 9.25 -31.92
CA GLY A 293 -0.24 10.21 -32.48
C GLY A 293 -1.64 9.63 -32.69
N SER A 294 -1.74 8.48 -33.32
CA SER A 294 -2.99 7.75 -33.53
C SER A 294 -2.69 6.31 -33.90
N ILE A 295 -3.53 5.38 -33.45
CA ILE A 295 -3.60 4.03 -34.02
C ILE A 295 -4.69 4.05 -35.08
N ALA A 296 -4.45 3.44 -36.25
CA ALA A 296 -5.50 3.28 -37.25
C ALA A 296 -6.65 2.46 -36.62
N PRO A 297 -7.81 3.08 -36.37
CA PRO A 297 -8.84 2.43 -35.58
C PRO A 297 -9.43 1.24 -36.36
N PRO A 298 -9.66 0.09 -35.72
CA PRO A 298 -10.40 -1.03 -36.32
C PRO A 298 -11.80 -0.64 -36.82
N SER A 299 -12.42 0.40 -36.24
CA SER A 299 -13.69 0.98 -36.68
C SER A 299 -13.85 2.45 -36.22
N ASP A 300 -14.78 3.19 -36.81
CA ASP A 300 -15.06 4.59 -36.39
C ASP A 300 -15.81 4.67 -35.05
N ALA A 301 -16.36 3.57 -34.56
CA ALA A 301 -17.13 3.50 -33.33
C ALA A 301 -16.24 3.12 -32.12
N GLY A 302 -15.37 4.03 -31.70
CA GLY A 302 -14.46 3.81 -30.57
C GLY A 302 -13.86 5.08 -30.00
N SER A 303 -12.98 4.91 -29.02
CA SER A 303 -12.26 6.01 -28.38
C SER A 303 -10.80 5.66 -28.20
N GLN A 304 -9.93 6.68 -28.22
CA GLN A 304 -8.51 6.53 -27.94
C GLN A 304 -8.16 7.13 -26.59
N ARG A 305 -7.25 6.48 -25.86
CA ARG A 305 -6.70 6.99 -24.60
C ARG A 305 -5.30 6.46 -24.35
N THR A 306 -4.48 7.24 -23.65
CA THR A 306 -3.25 6.73 -23.02
C THR A 306 -3.62 6.02 -21.73
N LEU A 307 -3.05 4.83 -21.52
CA LEU A 307 -3.17 4.05 -20.30
C LEU A 307 -2.12 4.43 -19.26
N GLY A 308 -0.90 4.71 -19.73
CA GLY A 308 0.26 4.91 -18.86
C GLY A 308 0.73 3.60 -18.23
N ALA A 309 1.91 3.63 -17.60
CA ALA A 309 2.47 2.46 -16.92
C ALA A 309 1.52 1.88 -15.85
N LEU A 310 0.75 2.72 -15.14
CA LEU A 310 -0.28 2.22 -14.20
C LEU A 310 -1.38 1.44 -14.91
N GLY A 311 -1.88 1.92 -16.05
CA GLY A 311 -2.90 1.22 -16.81
C GLY A 311 -2.41 -0.13 -17.32
N LEU A 312 -1.13 -0.23 -17.70
CA LEU A 312 -0.49 -1.49 -18.07
C LEU A 312 -0.43 -2.50 -16.89
N LEU A 313 -0.27 -2.03 -15.65
CA LEU A 313 -0.43 -2.91 -14.48
C LEU A 313 -1.83 -3.51 -14.40
N GLY A 314 -2.87 -2.75 -14.78
CA GLY A 314 -4.24 -3.24 -14.87
C GLY A 314 -4.41 -4.32 -15.95
N VAL A 315 -3.79 -4.14 -17.12
CA VAL A 315 -3.78 -5.13 -18.20
C VAL A 315 -3.16 -6.46 -17.71
N LEU A 316 -2.07 -6.36 -16.96
CA LEU A 316 -1.34 -7.50 -16.41
C LEU A 316 -1.97 -8.10 -15.14
N ASP A 317 -2.89 -7.40 -14.48
CA ASP A 317 -3.41 -7.86 -13.19
C ASP A 317 -4.07 -9.23 -13.29
N GLY A 318 -3.86 -10.11 -12.30
CA GLY A 318 -4.44 -11.46 -12.26
C GLY A 318 -3.72 -12.50 -13.13
N CYS A 319 -2.88 -12.10 -14.08
CA CYS A 319 -2.08 -13.03 -14.88
C CYS A 319 -0.74 -13.39 -14.23
N LEU A 320 -0.20 -12.48 -13.42
CA LEU A 320 1.07 -12.63 -12.71
C LEU A 320 1.02 -11.87 -11.38
N PRO A 321 1.89 -12.22 -10.41
CA PRO A 321 2.00 -11.48 -9.16
C PRO A 321 2.31 -9.99 -9.40
N ALA A 322 1.73 -9.11 -8.58
CA ALA A 322 1.80 -7.65 -8.75
C ALA A 322 3.23 -7.09 -8.88
N MET A 323 4.19 -7.67 -8.15
CA MET A 323 5.61 -7.35 -8.24
C MET A 323 6.18 -7.58 -9.66
N HIS A 324 5.81 -8.69 -10.30
CA HIS A 324 6.32 -9.02 -11.62
C HIS A 324 5.66 -8.15 -12.69
N ALA A 325 4.38 -7.80 -12.51
CA ALA A 325 3.73 -6.81 -13.34
C ALA A 325 4.43 -5.44 -13.24
N ARG A 326 4.80 -5.01 -12.03
CA ARG A 326 5.57 -3.78 -11.79
C ARG A 326 6.93 -3.79 -12.47
N ALA A 327 7.69 -4.88 -12.35
CA ALA A 327 8.95 -5.02 -13.06
C ALA A 327 8.78 -4.99 -14.59
N ALA A 328 7.73 -5.63 -15.11
CA ALA A 328 7.47 -5.74 -16.54
C ALA A 328 7.05 -4.41 -17.21
N VAL A 329 6.59 -3.41 -16.45
CA VAL A 329 6.23 -2.08 -16.99
C VAL A 329 7.37 -1.06 -16.90
N ARG A 330 8.56 -1.44 -16.41
CA ARG A 330 9.74 -0.57 -16.40
C ARG A 330 10.26 -0.33 -17.81
N GLY A 331 10.77 0.88 -18.04
CA GLY A 331 11.21 1.32 -19.37
C GLY A 331 10.07 1.61 -20.34
N TRP A 332 8.84 1.75 -19.86
CA TRP A 332 7.73 2.28 -20.67
C TRP A 332 8.04 3.73 -21.06
N ILE A 333 7.84 4.07 -22.34
CA ILE A 333 7.97 5.45 -22.82
C ILE A 333 6.69 6.01 -23.43
N GLY A 334 5.71 5.19 -23.77
CA GLY A 334 4.46 5.67 -24.33
C GLY A 334 3.50 4.55 -24.69
N ASP A 335 2.21 4.86 -24.69
CA ASP A 335 1.18 3.97 -25.21
C ASP A 335 -0.01 4.74 -25.78
N LEU A 336 -0.81 4.00 -26.54
CA LEU A 336 -2.14 4.43 -26.97
C LEU A 336 -3.03 3.19 -27.06
N GLU A 337 -4.18 3.24 -26.41
CA GLU A 337 -5.26 2.28 -26.56
C GLU A 337 -6.30 2.89 -27.50
N TRP A 338 -6.78 2.09 -28.46
CA TRP A 338 -8.10 2.27 -29.06
C TRP A 338 -9.03 1.19 -28.50
N ARG A 339 -10.24 1.58 -28.11
CA ARG A 339 -11.27 0.68 -27.59
C ARG A 339 -12.60 0.96 -28.25
N ALA A 340 -13.28 -0.10 -28.69
CA ALA A 340 -14.59 -0.01 -29.33
C ALA A 340 -15.67 0.47 -28.36
N SER A 341 -16.68 1.12 -28.91
CA SER A 341 -17.90 1.47 -28.18
C SER A 341 -18.75 0.22 -27.94
N LYS A 342 -19.48 0.20 -26.82
CA LYS A 342 -20.43 -0.88 -26.52
C LYS A 342 -21.45 -1.03 -27.66
N PRO A 343 -21.87 -2.26 -28.00
CA PRO A 343 -21.65 -3.51 -27.25
C PRO A 343 -20.34 -4.25 -27.58
N SER A 344 -19.51 -3.77 -28.52
CA SER A 344 -18.22 -4.41 -28.83
C SER A 344 -17.26 -4.31 -27.63
N THR A 345 -16.41 -5.32 -27.49
CA THR A 345 -15.33 -5.39 -26.51
C THR A 345 -13.94 -5.31 -27.16
N ASP A 346 -13.87 -5.05 -28.46
CA ASP A 346 -12.61 -4.99 -29.20
C ASP A 346 -11.73 -3.85 -28.71
N TRP A 347 -10.43 -4.11 -28.60
CA TRP A 347 -9.44 -3.08 -28.30
C TRP A 347 -8.08 -3.45 -28.88
N VAL A 348 -7.28 -2.41 -29.13
CA VAL A 348 -5.89 -2.50 -29.56
C VAL A 348 -5.08 -1.53 -28.72
N LEU A 349 -3.95 -1.99 -28.22
CA LEU A 349 -3.00 -1.20 -27.45
C LEU A 349 -1.64 -1.29 -28.15
N ALA A 350 -1.09 -0.15 -28.54
CA ALA A 350 0.31 -0.05 -28.93
C ALA A 350 1.12 0.53 -27.76
N THR A 351 2.26 -0.07 -27.47
CA THR A 351 3.19 0.39 -26.43
C THR A 351 4.58 0.54 -27.02
N ALA A 352 5.33 1.51 -26.48
CA ALA A 352 6.70 1.77 -26.82
C ALA A 352 7.57 1.73 -25.56
N TRP A 353 8.80 1.24 -25.73
CA TRP A 353 9.75 0.97 -24.65
C TRP A 353 11.10 1.62 -24.95
N GLU A 354 11.87 1.87 -23.89
CA GLU A 354 13.22 2.47 -23.97
C GLU A 354 14.16 1.64 -24.84
N ASP A 355 14.07 0.32 -24.73
CA ASP A 355 14.87 -0.62 -25.50
C ASP A 355 14.12 -1.94 -25.79
N GLU A 356 14.74 -2.83 -26.55
CA GLU A 356 14.18 -4.13 -26.87
C GLU A 356 14.07 -5.07 -25.67
N THR A 357 14.91 -4.88 -24.65
CA THR A 357 14.91 -5.70 -23.43
C THR A 357 13.67 -5.41 -22.59
N SER A 358 13.34 -4.13 -22.37
CA SER A 358 12.10 -3.70 -21.72
C SER A 358 10.87 -4.15 -22.51
N ALA A 359 10.88 -4.00 -23.84
CA ALA A 359 9.77 -4.50 -24.68
C ALA A 359 9.60 -6.02 -24.58
N ALA A 360 10.70 -6.78 -24.55
CA ALA A 360 10.67 -8.23 -24.40
C ALA A 360 10.15 -8.64 -23.01
N ALA A 361 10.53 -7.93 -21.95
CA ALA A 361 10.04 -8.16 -20.59
C ALA A 361 8.51 -7.98 -20.52
N PHE A 362 7.99 -6.86 -21.04
CA PHE A 362 6.56 -6.61 -21.08
C PHE A 362 5.80 -7.62 -21.95
N GLY A 363 6.28 -7.88 -23.17
CA GLY A 363 5.66 -8.85 -24.08
C GLY A 363 5.57 -10.25 -23.47
N SER A 364 6.63 -10.68 -22.77
CA SER A 364 6.66 -11.97 -22.06
C SER A 364 5.67 -12.02 -20.89
N ALA A 365 5.48 -10.89 -20.18
CA ALA A 365 4.48 -10.78 -19.12
C ALA A 365 3.06 -10.80 -19.68
N ALA A 366 2.79 -10.06 -20.76
CA ALA A 366 1.51 -10.02 -21.45
C ALA A 366 1.12 -11.39 -22.04
N ALA A 367 2.08 -12.15 -22.59
CA ALA A 367 1.83 -13.49 -23.12
C ALA A 367 1.39 -14.51 -22.03
N LYS A 368 1.63 -14.21 -20.74
CA LYS A 368 1.04 -15.00 -19.64
C LYS A 368 -0.46 -14.72 -19.49
N CYS A 369 -0.91 -13.51 -19.83
CA CYS A 369 -2.33 -13.18 -19.88
C CYS A 369 -3.06 -13.85 -21.05
N GLU A 370 -2.40 -14.09 -22.19
CA GLU A 370 -3.01 -14.79 -23.34
C GLU A 370 -3.55 -16.18 -22.95
N ARG A 371 -2.89 -16.86 -22.01
CA ARG A 371 -3.32 -18.19 -21.55
C ARG A 371 -4.54 -18.17 -20.65
N THR A 372 -4.85 -17.01 -20.06
CA THR A 372 -5.90 -16.85 -19.05
C THR A 372 -7.02 -15.91 -19.51
N ARG A 373 -6.80 -15.16 -20.59
CA ARG A 373 -7.67 -14.14 -21.17
C ARG A 373 -7.55 -14.14 -22.68
N ASP A 374 -8.58 -13.68 -23.37
CA ASP A 374 -8.59 -13.45 -24.82
C ASP A 374 -7.75 -12.21 -25.19
N ILE A 375 -6.43 -12.29 -25.00
CA ILE A 375 -5.47 -11.22 -25.29
C ILE A 375 -4.35 -11.80 -26.14
N HIS A 376 -4.16 -11.25 -27.32
CA HIS A 376 -3.05 -11.59 -28.20
C HIS A 376 -1.92 -10.57 -28.05
N VAL A 377 -0.69 -11.01 -28.31
CA VAL A 377 0.52 -10.21 -28.12
C VAL A 377 1.42 -10.33 -29.34
N SER A 378 1.93 -9.20 -29.83
CA SER A 378 3.01 -9.15 -30.82
C SER A 378 4.07 -8.12 -30.42
N ARG A 379 5.32 -8.38 -30.77
CA ARG A 379 6.46 -7.49 -30.49
C ARG A 379 7.27 -7.26 -31.75
N ARG A 380 7.66 -6.00 -31.98
CA ARG A 380 8.59 -5.60 -33.02
C ARG A 380 9.58 -4.56 -32.47
N GLY A 381 10.85 -4.94 -32.38
CA GLY A 381 11.89 -4.09 -31.78
C GLY A 381 11.52 -3.69 -30.35
N SER A 382 11.54 -2.39 -30.07
CA SER A 382 11.16 -1.78 -28.79
C SER A 382 9.66 -1.44 -28.68
N SER A 383 8.80 -2.07 -29.47
CA SER A 383 7.34 -1.85 -29.45
C SER A 383 6.58 -3.15 -29.24
N VAL A 384 5.50 -3.11 -28.46
CA VAL A 384 4.62 -4.26 -28.20
C VAL A 384 3.17 -3.85 -28.47
N ALA A 385 2.42 -4.69 -29.17
CA ALA A 385 1.00 -4.53 -29.44
C ALA A 385 0.21 -5.64 -28.76
N LEU A 386 -0.87 -5.26 -28.09
CA LEU A 386 -1.84 -6.16 -27.50
C LEU A 386 -3.21 -5.90 -28.15
N TRP A 387 -4.00 -6.94 -28.35
CA TRP A 387 -5.37 -6.80 -28.82
C TRP A 387 -6.26 -7.93 -28.33
N SER A 388 -7.57 -7.73 -28.47
CA SER A 388 -8.61 -8.68 -28.05
C SER A 388 -9.82 -8.59 -29.00
N GLY A 389 -10.69 -9.61 -28.94
CA GLY A 389 -11.92 -9.67 -29.72
C GLY A 389 -11.68 -9.90 -31.22
N ALA A 390 -12.51 -9.29 -32.07
CA ALA A 390 -12.47 -9.46 -33.52
C ALA A 390 -11.36 -8.65 -34.22
N THR A 391 -10.46 -8.02 -33.47
CA THR A 391 -9.37 -7.22 -34.06
C THR A 391 -8.39 -8.11 -34.82
N SER A 392 -8.17 -7.83 -36.10
CA SER A 392 -7.18 -8.54 -36.91
C SER A 392 -5.74 -8.28 -36.49
N THR A 393 -4.88 -9.29 -36.61
CA THR A 393 -3.42 -9.18 -36.41
C THR A 393 -2.83 -8.05 -37.25
N ASP A 394 -3.28 -7.87 -38.49
CA ASP A 394 -2.81 -6.79 -39.37
C ASP A 394 -3.06 -5.39 -38.78
N THR A 395 -4.19 -5.20 -38.10
CA THR A 395 -4.50 -3.92 -37.43
C THR A 395 -3.57 -3.69 -36.24
N ALA A 396 -3.29 -4.73 -35.45
CA ALA A 396 -2.35 -4.65 -34.34
C ALA A 396 -0.90 -4.39 -34.81
N GLU A 397 -0.47 -5.06 -35.88
CA GLU A 397 0.85 -4.86 -36.50
C GLU A 397 1.02 -3.46 -37.10
N ARG A 398 -0.04 -2.86 -37.66
CA ARG A 398 0.00 -1.45 -38.07
C ARG A 398 0.20 -0.51 -36.89
N ALA A 399 -0.39 -0.84 -35.72
CA ALA A 399 -0.23 -0.06 -34.50
C ALA A 399 1.24 -0.03 -34.01
N LEU A 400 2.00 -1.10 -34.24
CA LEU A 400 3.46 -1.16 -33.95
C LEU A 400 4.29 -0.20 -34.80
N THR A 401 3.78 0.28 -35.93
CA THR A 401 4.51 1.21 -36.81
C THR A 401 4.34 2.67 -36.37
N ALA A 402 3.34 2.97 -35.53
CA ALA A 402 3.01 4.31 -35.06
C ALA A 402 3.93 4.83 -33.93
N THR A 403 4.88 4.04 -33.45
CA THR A 403 5.71 4.30 -32.26
C THR A 403 7.00 5.11 -32.54
N GLN A 404 7.04 5.92 -33.59
CA GLN A 404 8.29 6.59 -34.00
C GLN A 404 8.71 7.76 -33.10
N ARG A 405 9.95 7.64 -32.60
CA ARG A 405 10.89 8.62 -31.97
C ARG A 405 10.31 9.62 -30.97
N ALA A 406 10.68 9.40 -29.70
CA ALA A 406 10.48 10.36 -28.63
C ALA A 406 11.17 11.69 -28.97
N ARG A 407 10.52 12.81 -28.63
CA ARG A 407 11.24 14.08 -28.57
C ARG A 407 12.35 13.96 -27.52
N PRO A 408 13.55 14.50 -27.77
CA PRO A 408 14.60 14.52 -26.77
C PRO A 408 14.07 15.13 -25.47
N ALA A 409 14.48 14.52 -24.37
CA ALA A 409 14.18 14.96 -23.02
C ALA A 409 14.48 16.46 -22.87
N PRO A 410 13.58 17.27 -22.27
CA PRO A 410 14.02 18.53 -21.69
C PRO A 410 15.11 18.26 -20.65
N ALA A 411 15.88 19.29 -20.28
CA ALA A 411 16.88 19.18 -19.22
C ALA A 411 16.30 18.47 -17.97
N PRO A 412 17.11 17.67 -17.24
CA PRO A 412 16.69 17.00 -16.01
C PRO A 412 15.84 17.92 -15.12
N PRO A 413 14.60 17.56 -14.77
CA PRO A 413 13.64 18.50 -14.15
C PRO A 413 14.11 18.98 -12.78
N LEU A 414 15.00 18.23 -12.13
CA LEU A 414 15.57 18.55 -10.82
C LEU A 414 17.03 19.01 -10.88
N GLY A 415 17.63 19.15 -12.06
CA GLY A 415 19.07 19.38 -12.24
C GLY A 415 19.90 18.12 -12.01
N ASP A 416 21.17 18.28 -11.64
CA ASP A 416 22.07 17.16 -11.32
C ASP A 416 21.71 16.59 -9.94
N VAL A 417 20.92 15.53 -9.94
CA VAL A 417 20.46 14.84 -8.74
C VAL A 417 20.84 13.38 -8.86
N HIS A 418 21.66 12.91 -7.92
CA HIS A 418 21.86 11.49 -7.72
C HIS A 418 20.82 11.00 -6.73
N LEU A 419 19.99 10.05 -7.15
CA LEU A 419 19.17 9.33 -6.20
C LEU A 419 20.08 8.56 -5.26
N GLU A 420 19.83 8.71 -3.96
CA GLU A 420 20.32 7.69 -3.05
C GLU A 420 19.70 6.37 -3.49
N PRO A 421 20.50 5.30 -3.63
CA PRO A 421 19.92 3.99 -3.85
C PRO A 421 18.83 3.77 -2.78
N PRO A 422 17.73 3.08 -3.14
CA PRO A 422 16.73 2.72 -2.14
C PRO A 422 17.46 2.12 -0.93
N PRO A 423 16.95 2.36 0.31
CA PRO A 423 17.55 1.71 1.48
C PRO A 423 17.68 0.24 1.11
N PRO A 424 18.87 -0.39 1.27
CA PRO A 424 19.22 -1.62 0.59
C PRO A 424 17.98 -2.48 0.58
N GLU A 425 17.41 -2.65 -0.62
CA GLU A 425 16.24 -3.49 -0.78
C GLU A 425 16.62 -4.75 -0.04
N MET A 426 15.89 -5.02 1.03
CA MET A 426 16.22 -6.12 1.90
C MET A 426 16.00 -7.33 1.01
N PHE A 427 17.10 -7.85 0.44
CA PHE A 427 17.15 -8.91 -0.55
C PHE A 427 15.79 -9.20 -1.20
N GLU A 428 15.48 -8.61 -2.36
CA GLU A 428 14.21 -8.90 -3.03
C GLU A 428 14.13 -10.39 -3.34
N MET A 429 13.31 -11.08 -2.56
CA MET A 429 13.16 -12.51 -2.66
C MET A 429 12.43 -12.85 -3.96
N PRO A 430 12.98 -13.71 -4.84
CA PRO A 430 12.25 -14.17 -6.02
C PRO A 430 10.97 -14.91 -5.59
N LEU A 431 9.96 -14.98 -6.45
CA LEU A 431 8.63 -15.53 -6.08
C LEU A 431 8.71 -16.95 -5.47
N GLU A 432 9.58 -17.77 -6.04
CA GLU A 432 9.91 -19.13 -5.59
C GLU A 432 10.50 -19.21 -4.18
N ALA A 433 10.93 -18.09 -3.63
CA ALA A 433 11.50 -17.99 -2.30
C ALA A 433 10.46 -17.89 -1.16
N GLY A 434 9.22 -17.49 -1.46
CA GLY A 434 8.10 -17.38 -0.50
C GLY A 434 7.68 -18.71 0.14
N GLY A 435 8.31 -19.82 -0.27
CA GLY A 435 8.07 -21.15 0.26
C GLY A 435 6.63 -21.62 0.03
N ARG A 436 6.33 -22.82 0.51
CA ARG A 436 5.02 -23.44 0.38
C ARG A 436 4.66 -24.20 1.64
N LEU A 437 3.36 -24.41 1.85
CA LEU A 437 2.91 -25.40 2.81
C LEU A 437 3.19 -26.78 2.22
N LEU A 438 3.94 -27.60 2.96
CA LEU A 438 4.09 -29.02 2.65
C LEU A 438 2.79 -29.76 3.04
N ASP A 439 2.21 -29.34 4.16
CA ASP A 439 0.95 -29.79 4.73
C ASP A 439 0.39 -28.67 5.63
N PRO A 440 -0.84 -28.79 6.19
CA PRO A 440 -1.42 -27.75 7.04
C PRO A 440 -0.60 -27.36 8.29
N THR A 441 0.36 -28.20 8.69
CA THR A 441 1.17 -28.06 9.90
C THR A 441 2.62 -27.69 9.63
N ARG A 442 3.05 -27.58 8.36
CA ARG A 442 4.45 -27.36 8.02
C ARG A 442 4.63 -26.50 6.78
N TRP A 443 5.45 -25.46 6.92
CA TRP A 443 5.92 -24.64 5.82
C TRP A 443 7.38 -24.93 5.50
N VAL A 444 7.74 -24.86 4.22
CA VAL A 444 9.08 -25.12 3.71
C VAL A 444 9.47 -24.07 2.66
N SER A 445 10.71 -23.60 2.72
CA SER A 445 11.34 -22.81 1.66
C SER A 445 12.66 -23.47 1.26
N GLU A 446 12.65 -24.13 0.12
CA GLU A 446 13.84 -24.74 -0.50
C GLU A 446 14.88 -23.66 -0.87
N TYR A 447 14.38 -22.48 -1.27
CA TYR A 447 15.21 -21.32 -1.59
C TYR A 447 16.05 -20.82 -0.41
N LEU A 448 15.40 -20.65 0.75
CA LEU A 448 16.05 -20.22 1.98
C LEU A 448 16.72 -21.39 2.73
N GLY A 449 16.49 -22.63 2.29
CA GLY A 449 16.99 -23.83 2.95
C GLY A 449 16.41 -24.05 4.35
N VAL A 450 15.14 -23.71 4.58
CA VAL A 450 14.50 -23.81 5.91
C VAL A 450 13.11 -24.43 5.89
N THR A 451 12.71 -24.95 7.04
CA THR A 451 11.32 -25.34 7.36
C THR A 451 10.94 -24.86 8.76
N ILE A 452 9.65 -24.61 8.96
CA ILE A 452 9.08 -24.22 10.25
C ILE A 452 7.69 -24.85 10.42
N ALA A 453 7.31 -25.17 11.65
CA ALA A 453 5.96 -25.66 11.93
C ALA A 453 4.93 -24.53 11.78
N VAL A 454 3.68 -24.88 11.50
CA VAL A 454 2.52 -24.00 11.63
C VAL A 454 1.77 -24.45 12.88
N PRO A 455 1.70 -23.62 13.94
CA PRO A 455 1.07 -24.04 15.18
C PRO A 455 -0.43 -24.27 15.00
N GLU A 456 -1.00 -25.14 15.83
CA GLU A 456 -2.43 -25.43 15.81
C GLU A 456 -3.27 -24.15 16.00
N GLY A 457 -4.29 -23.98 15.16
CA GLY A 457 -5.15 -22.80 15.19
C GLY A 457 -4.57 -21.54 14.54
N TYR A 458 -3.35 -21.61 13.96
CA TYR A 458 -2.79 -20.56 13.13
C TYR A 458 -2.99 -20.86 11.65
N ALA A 459 -3.24 -19.81 10.87
CA ALA A 459 -3.20 -19.87 9.42
C ALA A 459 -1.86 -19.32 8.94
N ALA A 460 -1.14 -20.13 8.16
CA ALA A 460 0.06 -19.72 7.45
C ALA A 460 -0.30 -19.17 6.07
N LYS A 461 0.20 -17.99 5.76
CA LYS A 461 0.06 -17.34 4.46
C LYS A 461 1.47 -17.03 3.94
N PRO A 462 1.93 -17.71 2.88
CA PRO A 462 3.06 -17.22 2.10
C PRO A 462 2.76 -15.78 1.69
N ARG A 463 3.66 -14.85 1.99
CA ARG A 463 3.52 -13.44 1.62
C ARG A 463 4.50 -13.15 0.49
N VAL A 464 4.07 -12.31 -0.43
CA VAL A 464 4.93 -11.70 -1.45
C VAL A 464 5.08 -10.22 -1.06
N ALA A 465 5.64 -9.97 0.11
CA ALA A 465 6.20 -8.67 0.47
C ALA A 465 7.72 -8.80 0.30
N PRO A 466 8.46 -7.73 -0.06
CA PRO A 466 9.83 -7.81 -0.58
C PRO A 466 10.80 -8.64 0.28
N ASN A 467 10.51 -8.74 1.57
CA ASN A 467 11.32 -9.37 2.59
C ASN A 467 10.56 -10.35 3.50
N ILE A 468 9.26 -10.61 3.31
CA ILE A 468 8.48 -11.49 4.21
C ILE A 468 8.26 -12.84 3.53
N ALA A 469 8.89 -13.89 4.03
CA ALA A 469 8.77 -15.23 3.47
C ALA A 469 7.44 -15.91 3.85
N ILE A 470 7.01 -15.78 5.10
CA ILE A 470 5.76 -16.36 5.61
C ILE A 470 5.21 -15.49 6.74
N GLU A 471 3.88 -15.40 6.80
CA GLU A 471 3.11 -14.84 7.92
C GLU A 471 2.21 -15.92 8.52
N ILE A 472 2.26 -16.10 9.84
CA ILE A 472 1.29 -16.91 10.59
C ILE A 472 0.43 -16.00 11.46
N SER A 473 -0.87 -16.28 11.51
CA SER A 473 -1.80 -15.51 12.35
C SER A 473 -2.97 -16.35 12.88
N ARG A 474 -3.50 -15.95 14.03
CA ARG A 474 -4.69 -16.53 14.67
C ARG A 474 -5.82 -15.51 14.70
N SER A 475 -7.02 -15.91 14.32
CA SER A 475 -8.09 -14.97 13.94
C SER A 475 -8.69 -14.15 15.09
N LYS A 476 -8.64 -14.58 16.36
CA LYS A 476 -9.14 -13.88 17.57
C LYS A 476 -8.49 -14.46 18.85
N PRO A 477 -8.39 -13.74 20.00
CA PRO A 477 -8.93 -12.41 20.32
C PRO A 477 -7.92 -11.24 20.24
N LEU A 478 -6.67 -11.50 19.89
CA LEU A 478 -5.71 -10.49 19.41
C LEU A 478 -5.02 -11.08 18.16
N PRO A 479 -4.60 -10.27 17.18
CA PRO A 479 -3.75 -10.76 16.11
C PRO A 479 -2.40 -11.14 16.70
N ARG A 480 -2.23 -12.42 17.03
CA ARG A 480 -0.92 -13.04 17.27
C ARG A 480 -0.27 -13.16 15.91
N LEU A 481 0.87 -12.51 15.73
CA LEU A 481 1.55 -12.46 14.45
C LEU A 481 2.93 -13.06 14.60
N GLY A 482 3.23 -14.05 13.77
CA GLY A 482 4.57 -14.53 13.53
C GLY A 482 4.92 -14.28 12.07
N ARG A 483 6.12 -13.78 11.78
CA ARG A 483 6.62 -13.68 10.41
C ARG A 483 8.09 -14.03 10.30
N ILE A 484 8.48 -14.57 9.17
CA ILE A 484 9.90 -14.68 8.79
C ILE A 484 10.23 -13.53 7.86
N VAL A 485 11.12 -12.66 8.33
CA VAL A 485 11.68 -11.55 7.56
C VAL A 485 13.08 -11.92 7.10
N VAL A 486 13.39 -11.70 5.83
CA VAL A 486 14.70 -11.98 5.23
C VAL A 486 15.37 -10.66 4.89
N LEU A 487 16.61 -10.50 5.35
CA LEU A 487 17.44 -9.33 5.09
C LEU A 487 18.70 -9.79 4.37
N GLY A 488 19.07 -9.14 3.28
CA GLY A 488 20.39 -9.34 2.67
C GLY A 488 21.18 -8.04 2.55
N ALA A 489 22.49 -8.18 2.50
CA ALA A 489 23.42 -7.08 2.28
C ALA A 489 24.68 -7.54 1.52
N ASP A 490 25.35 -6.58 0.89
CA ASP A 490 26.62 -6.81 0.19
C ASP A 490 27.81 -7.07 1.14
N ALA A 491 27.62 -6.76 2.43
CA ALA A 491 28.59 -6.97 3.50
C ALA A 491 27.99 -7.84 4.62
N PRO A 492 28.82 -8.52 5.43
CA PRO A 492 28.34 -9.25 6.61
C PRO A 492 27.53 -8.33 7.54
N LEU A 493 26.36 -8.78 7.94
CA LEU A 493 25.46 -8.08 8.85
C LEU A 493 25.87 -8.32 10.31
N ALA A 494 25.85 -7.27 11.13
CA ALA A 494 25.85 -7.43 12.58
C ALA A 494 24.42 -7.46 13.13
N ILE A 495 24.21 -8.15 14.25
CA ILE A 495 22.92 -8.18 14.96
C ILE A 495 22.45 -6.77 15.26
N LYS A 496 23.35 -5.87 15.67
CA LYS A 496 23.02 -4.47 15.98
C LYS A 496 22.39 -3.76 14.78
N ASP A 497 22.95 -3.93 13.58
CA ASP A 497 22.45 -3.28 12.36
C ASP A 497 21.06 -3.81 12.00
N VAL A 498 20.88 -5.13 12.14
CA VAL A 498 19.58 -5.78 11.91
C VAL A 498 18.54 -5.34 12.94
N THR A 499 18.90 -5.25 14.22
CA THR A 499 17.97 -4.81 15.27
C THR A 499 17.60 -3.34 15.12
N GLU A 500 18.53 -2.49 14.70
CA GLU A 500 18.28 -1.07 14.42
C GLU A 500 17.27 -0.91 13.27
N LYS A 501 17.48 -1.64 12.16
CA LYS A 501 16.52 -1.67 11.03
C LYS A 501 15.12 -2.13 11.40
N LEU A 502 14.98 -3.00 12.41
CA LEU A 502 13.68 -3.47 12.89
C LEU A 502 13.05 -2.53 13.93
N ARG A 503 13.88 -1.80 14.68
CA ARG A 503 13.44 -0.89 15.75
C ARG A 503 12.70 0.32 15.20
N ASP A 504 13.18 0.92 14.12
CA ASP A 504 12.61 2.16 13.59
C ASP A 504 11.19 1.99 13.05
N PRO A 505 10.85 0.94 12.26
CA PRO A 505 9.46 0.64 11.91
C PRO A 505 8.56 0.37 13.12
N ILE A 506 9.09 -0.23 14.19
CA ILE A 506 8.35 -0.43 15.45
C ILE A 506 8.05 0.92 16.10
N ARG A 507 9.01 1.86 16.12
CA ARG A 507 8.83 3.21 16.65
C ARG A 507 7.74 3.99 15.92
N VAL A 508 7.60 3.85 14.61
CA VAL A 508 6.53 4.51 13.85
C VAL A 508 5.14 4.17 14.40
N ARG A 509 4.95 2.95 14.94
CA ARG A 509 3.65 2.44 15.39
C ARG A 509 3.50 2.34 16.91
N PHE A 510 4.61 2.37 17.65
CA PHE A 510 4.64 2.12 19.09
C PHE A 510 5.65 3.04 19.80
N PRO A 511 5.23 3.82 20.82
CA PRO A 511 6.06 4.86 21.42
C PRO A 511 7.16 4.31 22.31
N ASN A 512 8.39 4.84 22.16
CA ASN A 512 9.51 4.58 23.07
C ASN A 512 9.73 3.09 23.41
N PRO A 513 9.87 2.20 22.41
CA PRO A 513 10.04 0.80 22.69
C PRO A 513 11.31 0.59 23.52
N THR A 514 11.19 -0.05 24.68
CA THR A 514 12.33 -0.47 25.48
C THR A 514 12.91 -1.72 24.85
N GLU A 515 14.18 -1.69 24.52
CA GLU A 515 14.90 -2.84 23.99
C GLU A 515 15.60 -3.61 25.10
N ARG A 516 15.50 -4.94 25.03
CA ARG A 516 16.19 -5.84 25.94
C ARG A 516 16.76 -7.01 25.14
N GLN A 517 18.06 -7.26 25.30
CA GLN A 517 18.67 -8.50 24.84
C GLN A 517 18.17 -9.65 25.71
N LEU A 518 17.72 -10.71 25.08
CA LEU A 518 17.23 -11.91 25.75
C LEU A 518 18.26 -13.05 25.60
N PRO A 519 18.19 -14.09 26.45
CA PRO A 519 18.95 -15.30 26.24
C PRO A 519 18.72 -15.88 24.83
N HIS A 520 19.70 -16.60 24.32
CA HIS A 520 19.54 -17.30 23.04
C HIS A 520 18.33 -18.25 23.10
N LEU A 521 17.57 -18.29 22.01
CA LEU A 521 16.53 -19.29 21.84
C LEU A 521 17.16 -20.51 21.17
N ASP A 522 17.07 -21.68 21.82
CA ASP A 522 17.47 -22.95 21.21
C ASP A 522 16.42 -23.36 20.18
N ALA A 523 16.76 -23.24 18.90
CA ALA A 523 15.94 -23.73 17.79
C ALA A 523 16.60 -24.97 17.15
N LYS A 524 15.83 -25.73 16.37
CA LYS A 524 16.40 -26.82 15.55
C LYS A 524 17.40 -26.30 14.50
N PHE A 525 17.33 -25.02 14.17
CA PHE A 525 18.28 -24.30 13.32
C PHE A 525 19.61 -23.99 14.03
N GLY A 526 19.62 -23.98 15.38
CA GLY A 526 20.75 -23.61 16.22
C GLY A 526 20.37 -22.62 17.32
N ARG A 527 21.37 -22.08 18.01
CA ARG A 527 21.19 -21.02 19.02
C ARG A 527 20.96 -19.68 18.34
N LEU A 528 19.74 -19.16 18.43
CA LEU A 528 19.35 -17.90 17.83
C LEU A 528 19.55 -16.78 18.84
N PRO A 529 20.38 -15.76 18.58
CA PRO A 529 20.32 -14.49 19.30
C PRO A 529 18.88 -13.97 19.30
N THR A 530 18.44 -13.40 20.43
CA THR A 530 17.09 -12.85 20.51
C THR A 530 17.07 -11.48 21.16
N THR A 531 16.24 -10.61 20.60
CA THR A 531 16.04 -9.25 21.09
C THR A 531 14.54 -9.03 21.26
N GLU A 532 14.16 -8.44 22.38
CA GLU A 532 12.78 -8.07 22.68
C GLU A 532 12.64 -6.55 22.71
N TRP A 533 11.62 -6.05 22.02
CA TRP A 533 11.15 -4.68 22.13
C TRP A 533 9.80 -4.69 22.81
N ARG A 534 9.67 -3.94 23.90
CA ARG A 534 8.38 -3.76 24.58
C ARG A 534 7.92 -2.34 24.38
N SER A 535 6.65 -2.20 24.07
CA SER A 535 6.03 -0.89 24.00
C SER A 535 4.62 -0.94 24.54
N ARG A 536 4.20 0.17 25.14
CA ARG A 536 2.82 0.37 25.58
C ARG A 536 2.11 1.28 24.59
N SER A 537 0.96 0.86 24.10
CA SER A 537 0.09 1.68 23.26
C SER A 537 -1.37 1.43 23.65
N SER A 538 -2.16 2.49 23.81
CA SER A 538 -3.59 2.42 24.15
C SER A 538 -3.92 1.52 25.36
N GLY A 539 -3.07 1.53 26.39
CA GLY A 539 -3.25 0.73 27.61
C GLY A 539 -2.88 -0.76 27.49
N VAL A 540 -2.47 -1.21 26.30
CA VAL A 540 -1.97 -2.57 26.06
C VAL A 540 -0.46 -2.52 25.91
N GLU A 541 0.22 -3.43 26.60
CA GLU A 541 1.66 -3.63 26.43
C GLU A 541 1.89 -4.80 25.48
N ILE A 542 2.68 -4.55 24.43
CA ILE A 542 3.00 -5.50 23.37
C ILE A 542 4.50 -5.76 23.41
N ALA A 543 4.87 -7.03 23.36
CA ALA A 543 6.24 -7.47 23.15
C ALA A 543 6.41 -7.91 21.70
N PHE A 544 7.43 -7.36 21.05
CA PHE A 544 7.98 -7.83 19.78
C PHE A 544 9.26 -8.58 20.09
N LYS A 545 9.38 -9.82 19.62
CA LYS A 545 10.61 -10.61 19.79
C LYS A 545 11.15 -10.95 18.41
N GLY A 546 12.42 -10.62 18.17
CA GLY A 546 13.17 -11.04 17.00
C GLY A 546 14.15 -12.14 17.38
N ALA A 547 14.10 -13.28 16.71
CA ALA A 547 15.12 -14.32 16.77
C ALA A 547 15.88 -14.38 15.44
N PHE A 548 17.21 -14.37 15.50
CA PHE A 548 18.07 -14.14 14.34
C PHE A 548 18.85 -15.40 13.97
N ALA A 549 18.82 -15.75 12.69
CA ALA A 549 19.66 -16.80 12.13
C ALA A 549 20.41 -16.25 10.90
N PHE A 550 21.71 -16.49 10.82
CA PHE A 550 22.55 -15.95 9.75
C PHE A 550 22.95 -17.03 8.75
N LEU A 551 22.93 -16.66 7.47
CA LEU A 551 23.31 -17.47 6.32
C LEU A 551 24.36 -16.71 5.48
N CYS A 552 25.02 -17.44 4.58
CA CYS A 552 25.87 -16.87 3.53
C CYS A 552 26.97 -15.93 4.06
N ASP A 553 27.74 -16.37 5.06
CA ASP A 553 28.75 -15.56 5.78
C ASP A 553 28.17 -14.30 6.44
N ALA A 554 27.01 -14.47 7.08
CA ALA A 554 26.24 -13.40 7.71
C ALA A 554 25.75 -12.29 6.78
N ARG A 555 25.81 -12.49 5.46
CA ARG A 555 25.22 -11.55 4.50
C ARG A 555 23.70 -11.66 4.39
N VAL A 556 23.14 -12.77 4.85
CA VAL A 556 21.68 -12.99 4.93
C VAL A 556 21.29 -13.21 6.38
N ALA A 557 20.33 -12.43 6.87
CA ALA A 557 19.70 -12.63 8.17
C ALA A 557 18.25 -13.10 7.99
N LEU A 558 17.95 -14.29 8.50
CA LEU A 558 16.61 -14.78 8.74
C LEU A 558 16.15 -14.27 10.11
N VAL A 559 15.12 -13.44 10.14
CA VAL A 559 14.54 -12.90 11.36
C VAL A 559 13.16 -13.51 11.57
N VAL A 560 13.02 -14.35 12.59
CA VAL A 560 11.70 -14.78 13.05
C VAL A 560 11.18 -13.72 14.01
N LEU A 561 10.25 -12.90 13.54
CA LEU A 561 9.62 -11.84 14.32
C LEU A 561 8.27 -12.33 14.84
N SER A 562 8.08 -12.27 16.15
CA SER A 562 6.81 -12.57 16.81
C SER A 562 6.30 -11.36 17.59
N ALA A 563 4.97 -11.22 17.67
CA ALA A 563 4.31 -10.17 18.42
C ALA A 563 3.17 -10.74 19.27
N SER A 564 3.16 -10.39 20.56
CA SER A 564 2.10 -10.79 21.50
C SER A 564 1.86 -9.70 22.56
N ALA A 565 0.64 -9.67 23.12
CA ALA A 565 0.39 -8.87 24.31
C ALA A 565 1.12 -9.49 25.50
N THR A 566 1.81 -8.68 26.31
CA THR A 566 2.66 -9.18 27.40
C THR A 566 1.88 -9.92 28.50
N ARG A 567 0.57 -9.66 28.62
CA ARG A 567 -0.33 -10.33 29.56
C ARG A 567 -0.83 -11.70 29.06
N ASP A 568 -0.56 -12.07 27.80
CA ASP A 568 -0.96 -13.34 27.21
C ASP A 568 0.25 -14.30 27.16
N ALA A 569 0.59 -14.86 28.32
CA ALA A 569 1.74 -15.77 28.45
C ALA A 569 1.59 -17.04 27.59
N GLY A 570 0.35 -17.50 27.36
CA GLY A 570 0.07 -18.63 26.47
C GLY A 570 0.43 -18.32 25.02
N ALA A 571 0.09 -17.13 24.52
CA ALA A 571 0.50 -16.68 23.19
C ALA A 571 2.01 -16.62 23.03
N ALA A 572 2.72 -16.08 24.03
CA ALA A 572 4.17 -15.97 24.01
C ALA A 572 4.82 -17.36 23.92
N ALA A 573 4.34 -18.32 24.70
CA ALA A 573 4.82 -19.70 24.67
C ALA A 573 4.55 -20.40 23.32
N GLU A 574 3.36 -20.23 22.74
CA GLU A 574 3.03 -20.76 21.40
C GLU A 574 3.97 -20.21 20.32
N LEU A 575 4.24 -18.90 20.33
CA LEU A 575 5.12 -18.23 19.36
C LEU A 575 6.60 -18.57 19.57
N ASP A 576 7.02 -18.83 20.82
CA ASP A 576 8.36 -19.32 21.12
C ASP A 576 8.55 -20.76 20.64
N ALA A 577 7.54 -21.63 20.84
CA ALA A 577 7.55 -22.98 20.30
C ALA A 577 7.58 -22.98 18.76
N TRP A 578 6.82 -22.08 18.14
CA TRP A 578 6.89 -21.85 16.70
C TRP A 578 8.30 -21.45 16.24
N THR A 579 8.91 -20.48 16.90
CA THR A 579 10.26 -20.01 16.61
C THR A 579 11.30 -21.12 16.81
N GLY A 580 11.20 -21.90 17.88
CA GLY A 580 12.07 -23.04 18.17
C GLY A 580 11.94 -24.18 17.16
N SER A 581 10.84 -24.26 16.42
CA SER A 581 10.63 -25.27 15.38
C SER A 581 11.39 -24.99 14.09
N LEU A 582 11.93 -23.78 13.90
CA LEU A 582 12.72 -23.41 12.72
C LEU A 582 13.90 -24.39 12.59
N ALA A 583 14.03 -25.00 11.41
CA ALA A 583 15.05 -26.01 11.11
C ALA A 583 15.65 -25.80 9.72
N ARG A 584 16.89 -26.28 9.54
CA ARG A 584 17.60 -26.23 8.26
C ARG A 584 17.21 -27.43 7.39
N LEU A 585 17.00 -27.19 6.10
CA LEU A 585 16.87 -28.25 5.10
C LEU A 585 18.27 -28.78 4.71
N PRO A 586 18.38 -30.04 4.26
CA PRO A 586 19.62 -30.55 3.69
C PRO A 586 20.06 -29.74 2.45
N GLY A 587 21.37 -29.55 2.30
CA GLY A 587 21.96 -28.82 1.17
C GLY A 587 22.23 -27.34 1.43
N ASP A 588 22.90 -26.70 0.48
CA ASP A 588 23.19 -25.26 0.56
C ASP A 588 21.98 -24.42 0.13
N PRO A 589 21.62 -23.38 0.88
CA PRO A 589 20.52 -22.48 0.50
C PRO A 589 20.80 -21.79 -0.84
N ARG A 590 19.85 -21.88 -1.79
CA ARG A 590 19.93 -21.17 -3.08
C ARG A 590 20.07 -19.66 -2.91
N VAL A 591 19.52 -19.08 -1.84
CA VAL A 591 19.71 -17.66 -1.54
C VAL A 591 21.18 -17.24 -1.51
N CYS A 592 22.12 -18.13 -1.13
CA CYS A 592 23.53 -17.77 -1.07
C CYS A 592 24.19 -17.62 -2.45
N THR A 593 23.65 -18.26 -3.49
CA THR A 593 24.17 -18.14 -4.87
C THR A 593 23.63 -16.91 -5.59
N ASP A 594 22.44 -16.44 -5.19
CA ASP A 594 21.73 -15.34 -5.86
C ASP A 594 22.08 -13.96 -5.26
N LEU A 595 22.88 -13.92 -4.18
CA LEU A 595 23.35 -12.66 -3.61
C LEU A 595 24.20 -11.88 -4.63
N PRO A 596 24.08 -10.55 -4.67
CA PRO A 596 24.94 -9.71 -5.48
C PRO A 596 26.42 -10.06 -5.26
N ALA A 597 27.19 -10.17 -6.34
CA ALA A 597 28.61 -10.42 -6.28
C ALA A 597 29.29 -9.30 -5.47
N ARG A 598 30.33 -9.65 -4.68
CA ARG A 598 31.17 -8.68 -3.97
C ARG A 598 31.57 -7.59 -4.96
N ARG A 599 31.08 -6.36 -4.80
CA ARG A 599 31.74 -5.19 -5.38
C ARG A 599 33.10 -5.13 -4.72
N SER A 600 34.14 -5.60 -5.42
CA SER A 600 35.50 -5.39 -4.98
C SER A 600 35.67 -3.88 -4.83
N SER A 601 35.90 -3.42 -3.59
CA SER A 601 36.36 -2.07 -3.33
C SER A 601 37.76 -1.92 -3.91
N ALA A 602 37.83 -1.78 -5.24
CA ALA A 602 38.97 -1.20 -5.88
C ALA A 602 38.98 0.26 -5.44
N ARG A 603 39.76 0.55 -4.40
CA ARG A 603 40.22 1.91 -4.10
C ARG A 603 40.69 2.54 -5.40
N ARG A 604 40.06 3.63 -5.82
CA ARG A 604 40.68 4.75 -6.53
C ARG A 604 40.13 6.03 -5.96
#